data_AF-A0A9P8D5F4-F1
#
_entry.id   AF-A0A9P8D5F4-F1
#
_cell.length_a   1.000
_cell.length_b   1.000
_cell.length_c   1.000
_cell.angle_alpha   90.00
_cell.angle_beta   90.00
_cell.angle_gamma   90.00
#
_symmetry.space_group_name_H-M   'P 1'
#
loop_
_entity.id
_entity.type
_entity.pdbx_description
1 polymer ?
#
loop_
_entity_poly.entity_id
_entity_poly.type
_entity_poly.pdbx_seq_one_letter_code
_entity_poly.pdbx_strand_id
1 'polypeptide(L)'
;MTFQEYTAVVLDLGRVLVNYTTKNTVGLSSSQIASALDSPGWHGYERGKISEQQAYDKVMQDFNIDLETWTQALEQMRDGMKANQSLISSIKELKHIYPNVNVFCLSNIPRPEVELLKYEIESWGIIDRFSASSDLRERKPDLAIYREFLKQARVPASSCIFVDDKIDNVTAAQTLGFKGIVFKDNDSLVRVLHHSLGDPVARARTFLRQNAKRMFCTLSTGQMQPDNYSQLVILQNTGNRDLVVLENERYTWNYFQGKPTFAGTTYPDDSDTTSLAMTILERIPMADKVQARDKILSNLSPDGLPYCWFSKTRPRFCHCICATVFRFFVINEWQDKLPGVYDFLCQLLETRAYLHGSRYYESPDWLLYILSDLCARRPSDPNLEKMRELLVVCIQERMGCNGNILSAAMRIMSAQSLGLKNDRDLGTVLEGQQVDGGWELAWLWGYGSKPLKIGSRGVVTAMAMNAIRRAQA
;
A
#
# COMPACT_ATOMS: atom_id res chain seq x y z
N MET A 1 12.86 -11.50 -4.87
CA MET A 1 12.62 -11.06 -6.26
C MET A 1 13.32 -9.71 -6.40
N THR A 2 14.11 -9.50 -7.44
CA THR A 2 14.62 -8.16 -7.77
C THR A 2 13.44 -7.27 -8.13
N PHE A 3 13.43 -6.04 -7.61
CA PHE A 3 12.37 -5.08 -7.90
C PHE A 3 12.28 -4.88 -9.42
N GLN A 4 11.08 -5.00 -9.98
CA GLN A 4 10.89 -4.80 -11.42
C GLN A 4 10.95 -3.30 -11.68
N GLU A 5 12.01 -2.86 -12.35
CA GLU A 5 12.20 -1.46 -12.71
C GLU A 5 11.39 -1.14 -13.97
N TYR A 6 10.39 -0.28 -13.81
CA TYR A 6 9.60 0.23 -14.93
C TYR A 6 10.22 1.53 -15.44
N THR A 7 10.55 1.56 -16.73
CA THR A 7 11.21 2.70 -17.39
C THR A 7 10.31 3.35 -18.45
N ALA A 8 9.12 2.80 -18.67
CA ALA A 8 8.19 3.29 -19.68
C ALA A 8 6.74 3.25 -19.17
N VAL A 9 6.00 4.34 -19.39
CA VAL A 9 4.55 4.43 -19.20
C VAL A 9 3.91 4.66 -20.56
N VAL A 10 3.02 3.76 -20.96
CA VAL A 10 2.32 3.78 -22.25
C VAL A 10 0.85 4.06 -21.98
N LEU A 11 0.40 5.23 -22.40
CA LEU A 11 -0.95 5.73 -22.15
C LEU A 11 -1.81 5.61 -23.41
N ASP A 12 -3.07 5.21 -23.25
CA ASP A 12 -4.07 5.46 -24.28
C ASP A 12 -4.38 6.96 -24.40
N LEU A 13 -4.92 7.35 -25.55
CA LEU A 13 -5.40 8.70 -25.78
C LEU A 13 -6.84 8.86 -25.29
N GLY A 14 -7.77 8.11 -25.90
CA GLY A 14 -9.21 8.27 -25.68
C GLY A 14 -9.63 7.86 -24.27
N ARG A 15 -10.41 8.71 -23.59
CA ARG A 15 -10.90 8.49 -22.21
C ARG A 15 -9.82 8.30 -21.13
N VAL A 16 -8.54 8.48 -21.49
CA VAL A 16 -7.40 8.54 -20.56
C VAL A 16 -6.80 9.94 -20.58
N LEU A 17 -6.14 10.30 -21.69
CA LEU A 17 -5.54 11.63 -21.88
C LEU A 17 -6.54 12.66 -22.42
N VAL A 18 -7.59 12.25 -23.11
CA VAL A 18 -8.67 13.12 -23.58
C VAL A 18 -10.04 12.60 -23.15
N ASN A 19 -10.92 13.50 -22.75
CA ASN A 19 -12.31 13.20 -22.39
C ASN A 19 -13.24 13.77 -23.45
N TYR A 20 -14.36 13.11 -23.69
CA TYR A 20 -15.40 13.57 -24.61
C TYR A 20 -16.61 14.06 -23.81
N THR A 21 -16.99 15.33 -23.97
CA THR A 21 -17.97 16.00 -23.10
C THR A 21 -19.26 16.44 -23.77
N THR A 22 -19.39 16.27 -25.08
CA THR A 22 -20.55 16.76 -25.85
C THR A 22 -21.73 15.79 -25.78
N LYS A 23 -22.92 16.35 -25.53
CA LYS A 23 -24.18 15.66 -25.87
C LYS A 23 -24.34 15.77 -27.37
N ASN A 24 -24.32 14.63 -28.06
CA ASN A 24 -24.63 14.61 -29.48
C ASN A 24 -26.05 15.16 -29.71
N THR A 25 -26.20 16.17 -30.57
CA THR A 25 -27.49 16.78 -30.91
C THR A 25 -28.07 16.27 -32.24
N VAL A 26 -27.35 15.42 -32.98
CA VAL A 26 -27.73 14.94 -34.33
C VAL A 26 -28.62 13.70 -34.32
N GLY A 27 -29.25 13.39 -33.18
CA GLY A 27 -30.20 12.28 -33.07
C GLY A 27 -29.59 10.88 -32.95
N LEU A 28 -28.25 10.73 -33.00
CA LEU A 28 -27.58 9.46 -32.69
C LEU A 28 -27.33 9.33 -31.18
N SER A 29 -27.72 8.18 -30.62
CA SER A 29 -27.37 7.82 -29.25
C SER A 29 -25.86 7.54 -29.12
N SER A 30 -25.32 7.72 -27.92
CA SER A 30 -23.92 7.38 -27.61
C SER A 30 -23.59 5.91 -27.92
N SER A 31 -24.57 5.00 -27.78
CA SER A 31 -24.40 3.59 -28.11
C SER A 31 -24.28 3.35 -29.61
N GLN A 32 -25.02 4.07 -30.44
CA GLN A 32 -24.93 3.94 -31.90
C GLN A 32 -23.56 4.40 -32.40
N ILE A 33 -23.09 5.56 -31.92
CA ILE A 33 -21.76 6.07 -32.26
C ILE A 33 -20.68 5.09 -31.82
N ALA A 34 -20.74 4.61 -30.56
CA ALA A 34 -19.78 3.65 -30.04
C ALA A 34 -19.74 2.34 -30.86
N SER A 35 -20.91 1.84 -31.28
CA SER A 35 -21.01 0.63 -32.11
C SER A 35 -20.46 0.85 -33.52
N ALA A 36 -20.73 2.01 -34.13
CA ALA A 36 -20.19 2.38 -35.44
C ALA A 36 -18.65 2.52 -35.42
N LEU A 37 -18.10 3.16 -34.38
CA LEU A 37 -16.65 3.24 -34.16
C LEU A 37 -16.01 1.88 -33.85
N ASP A 38 -16.79 0.91 -33.36
CA ASP A 38 -16.31 -0.46 -33.12
C ASP A 38 -16.63 -1.44 -34.25
N SER A 39 -16.94 -0.93 -35.45
CA SER A 39 -17.25 -1.74 -36.63
C SER A 39 -15.99 -2.21 -37.38
N PRO A 40 -16.07 -3.32 -38.14
CA PRO A 40 -14.95 -3.78 -38.98
C PRO A 40 -14.49 -2.74 -40.02
N GLY A 41 -15.44 -1.93 -40.54
CA GLY A 41 -15.13 -0.80 -41.42
C GLY A 41 -14.25 0.22 -40.71
N TRP A 42 -14.66 0.67 -39.53
CA TRP A 42 -13.91 1.64 -38.75
C TRP A 42 -12.55 1.08 -38.27
N HIS A 43 -12.49 -0.17 -37.84
CA HIS A 43 -11.22 -0.83 -37.49
C HIS A 43 -10.23 -0.87 -38.66
N GLY A 44 -10.74 -1.07 -39.89
CA GLY A 44 -9.92 -0.99 -41.10
C GLY A 44 -9.38 0.43 -41.35
N TYR A 45 -10.18 1.45 -41.04
CA TYR A 45 -9.81 2.85 -41.16
C TYR A 45 -8.75 3.26 -40.12
N GLU A 46 -8.96 2.88 -38.86
CA GLU A 46 -7.98 3.06 -37.78
C GLU A 46 -6.62 2.42 -38.11
N ARG A 47 -6.59 1.32 -38.87
CA ARG A 47 -5.35 0.65 -39.33
C ARG A 47 -4.76 1.25 -40.61
N GLY A 48 -5.38 2.26 -41.21
CA GLY A 48 -4.97 2.76 -42.53
C GLY A 48 -5.05 1.69 -43.63
N LYS A 49 -5.95 0.71 -43.51
CA LYS A 49 -6.17 -0.37 -44.50
C LYS A 49 -7.25 -0.02 -45.53
N ILE A 50 -8.16 0.90 -45.20
CA ILE A 50 -9.18 1.43 -46.11
C ILE A 50 -9.20 2.97 -46.05
N SER A 51 -9.74 3.61 -47.08
CA SER A 51 -9.91 5.07 -47.10
C SER A 51 -11.05 5.54 -46.19
N GLU A 52 -11.05 6.83 -45.85
CA GLU A 52 -12.15 7.48 -45.11
C GLU A 52 -13.50 7.24 -45.80
N GLN A 53 -13.58 7.49 -47.11
CA GLN A 53 -14.79 7.24 -47.90
C GLN A 53 -15.30 5.79 -47.74
N GLN A 54 -14.41 4.81 -47.86
CA GLN A 54 -14.78 3.39 -47.72
C GLN A 54 -15.26 3.05 -46.31
N ALA A 55 -14.72 3.71 -45.28
CA ALA A 55 -15.13 3.52 -43.91
C ALA A 55 -16.51 4.13 -43.65
N TYR A 56 -16.75 5.33 -44.17
CA TYR A 56 -18.01 6.04 -44.03
C TYR A 56 -19.13 5.30 -44.78
N ASP A 57 -18.87 4.83 -46.01
CA ASP A 57 -19.82 4.02 -46.79
C ASP A 57 -20.28 2.77 -46.01
N LYS A 58 -19.34 2.08 -45.35
CA LYS A 58 -19.64 0.92 -44.51
C LYS A 58 -20.45 1.29 -43.27
N VAL A 59 -20.08 2.36 -42.57
CA VAL A 59 -20.83 2.82 -41.39
C VAL A 59 -22.27 3.19 -41.78
N MET A 60 -22.45 3.91 -42.88
CA MET A 60 -23.77 4.29 -43.37
C MET A 60 -24.62 3.07 -43.70
N GLN A 61 -24.03 2.07 -44.39
CA GLN A 61 -24.71 0.84 -44.77
C GLN A 61 -25.05 -0.04 -43.56
N ASP A 62 -24.09 -0.30 -42.68
CA ASP A 62 -24.23 -1.26 -41.58
C ASP A 62 -25.12 -0.74 -40.45
N PHE A 63 -25.13 0.58 -40.24
CA PHE A 63 -25.86 1.22 -39.13
C PHE A 63 -27.08 2.03 -39.58
N ASN A 64 -27.35 2.12 -40.89
CA ASN A 64 -28.43 2.91 -41.48
C ASN A 64 -28.41 4.37 -41.00
N ILE A 65 -27.23 4.99 -41.07
CA ILE A 65 -26.98 6.40 -40.71
C ILE A 65 -26.66 7.14 -42.00
N ASP A 66 -27.22 8.32 -42.21
CA ASP A 66 -26.85 9.15 -43.37
C ASP A 66 -25.50 9.88 -43.16
N LEU A 67 -24.87 10.27 -44.27
CA LEU A 67 -23.54 10.88 -44.27
C LEU A 67 -23.48 12.18 -43.44
N GLU A 68 -24.51 13.01 -43.53
CA GLU A 68 -24.57 14.31 -42.86
C GLU A 68 -24.62 14.12 -41.36
N THR A 69 -25.52 13.26 -40.88
CA THR A 69 -25.65 12.89 -39.47
C THR A 69 -24.36 12.28 -38.93
N TRP A 70 -23.73 11.35 -39.67
CA TRP A 70 -22.48 10.72 -39.21
C TRP A 70 -21.33 11.72 -39.12
N THR A 71 -21.15 12.55 -40.14
CA THR A 71 -20.08 13.56 -40.19
C THR A 71 -20.24 14.57 -39.07
N GLN A 72 -21.47 15.09 -38.88
CA GLN A 72 -21.76 16.05 -37.82
C GLN A 72 -21.60 15.43 -36.42
N ALA A 73 -21.90 14.13 -36.24
CA ALA A 73 -21.62 13.43 -34.98
C ALA A 73 -20.11 13.36 -34.67
N LEU A 74 -19.28 13.05 -35.67
CA LEU A 74 -17.82 13.02 -35.51
C LEU A 74 -17.24 14.41 -35.23
N GLU A 75 -17.74 15.45 -35.91
CA GLU A 75 -17.38 16.84 -35.64
C GLU A 75 -17.73 17.25 -34.21
N GLN A 76 -18.95 16.97 -33.74
CA GLN A 76 -19.34 17.28 -32.36
C GLN A 76 -18.52 16.49 -31.32
N MET A 77 -18.14 15.24 -31.63
CA MET A 77 -17.26 14.46 -30.76
C MET A 77 -15.86 15.09 -30.69
N ARG A 78 -15.35 15.58 -31.82
CA ARG A 78 -14.07 16.29 -31.93
C ARG A 78 -14.10 17.61 -31.16
N ASP A 79 -15.13 18.44 -31.36
CA ASP A 79 -15.31 19.71 -30.67
C ASP A 79 -15.52 19.54 -29.15
N GLY A 80 -16.11 18.42 -28.76
CA GLY A 80 -16.31 18.05 -27.36
C GLY A 80 -15.10 17.44 -26.68
N MET A 81 -14.01 17.19 -27.42
CA MET A 81 -12.77 16.64 -26.91
C MET A 81 -12.10 17.67 -25.98
N LYS A 82 -11.72 17.22 -24.79
CA LYS A 82 -11.00 18.02 -23.81
C LYS A 82 -9.85 17.23 -23.25
N ALA A 83 -8.64 17.77 -23.35
CA ALA A 83 -7.48 17.21 -22.67
C ALA A 83 -7.74 17.07 -21.15
N ASN A 84 -7.32 15.93 -20.60
CA ASN A 84 -7.35 15.65 -19.16
C ASN A 84 -6.20 16.41 -18.47
N GLN A 85 -6.36 17.72 -18.32
CA GLN A 85 -5.32 18.63 -17.82
C GLN A 85 -4.78 18.22 -16.43
N SER A 86 -5.65 17.66 -15.57
CA SER A 86 -5.26 17.14 -14.26
C SER A 86 -4.30 15.95 -14.37
N LEU A 87 -4.62 14.97 -15.23
CA LEU A 87 -3.72 13.83 -15.46
C LEU A 87 -2.42 14.29 -16.13
N ILE A 88 -2.51 15.11 -17.17
CA ILE A 88 -1.33 15.64 -17.88
C ILE A 88 -0.38 16.34 -16.91
N SER A 89 -0.91 17.18 -16.01
CA SER A 89 -0.10 17.86 -14.98
C SER A 89 0.56 16.87 -14.02
N SER A 90 -0.15 15.81 -13.62
CA SER A 90 0.39 14.76 -12.75
C SER A 90 1.48 13.94 -13.45
N ILE A 91 1.31 13.64 -14.74
CA ILE A 91 2.35 12.96 -15.53
C ILE A 91 3.59 13.85 -15.71
N LYS A 92 3.44 15.17 -15.90
CA LYS A 92 4.57 16.11 -15.90
C LYS A 92 5.36 16.05 -14.59
N GLU A 93 4.67 16.08 -13.46
CA GLU A 93 5.30 15.95 -12.14
C GLU A 93 6.02 14.61 -11.99
N LEU A 94 5.39 13.51 -12.40
CA LEU A 94 5.99 12.18 -12.39
C LEU A 94 7.27 12.12 -13.23
N LYS A 95 7.30 12.72 -14.43
CA LYS A 95 8.53 12.80 -15.25
C LYS A 95 9.62 13.63 -14.56
N HIS A 96 9.26 14.68 -13.82
CA HIS A 96 10.23 15.47 -13.07
C HIS A 96 10.84 14.66 -11.91
N ILE A 97 10.02 13.89 -11.20
CA ILE A 97 10.45 13.05 -10.07
C ILE A 97 11.25 11.83 -10.55
N TYR A 98 10.86 11.25 -11.69
CA TYR A 98 11.46 10.05 -12.28
C TYR A 98 11.99 10.34 -13.70
N PRO A 99 13.14 11.05 -13.83
CA PRO A 99 13.63 11.57 -15.10
C PRO A 99 14.03 10.51 -16.13
N ASN A 100 14.21 9.26 -15.70
CA ASN A 100 14.55 8.14 -16.58
C ASN A 100 13.31 7.45 -17.19
N VAL A 101 12.09 7.91 -16.85
CA VAL A 101 10.85 7.34 -17.34
C VAL A 101 10.44 7.99 -18.64
N ASN A 102 10.32 7.18 -19.69
CA ASN A 102 9.71 7.60 -20.95
C ASN A 102 8.20 7.46 -20.88
N VAL A 103 7.47 8.43 -21.42
CA VAL A 103 6.03 8.43 -21.54
C VAL A 103 5.65 8.34 -23.01
N PHE A 104 4.93 7.29 -23.36
CA PHE A 104 4.48 7.00 -24.71
C PHE A 104 2.96 7.10 -24.79
N CYS A 105 2.46 7.35 -26.00
CA CYS A 105 1.04 7.24 -26.29
C CYS A 105 0.81 6.18 -27.37
N LEU A 106 -0.12 5.27 -27.14
CA LEU A 106 -0.52 4.22 -28.10
C LEU A 106 -2.03 4.24 -28.26
N SER A 107 -2.51 4.73 -29.40
CA SER A 107 -3.94 4.97 -29.64
C SER A 107 -4.44 4.29 -30.90
N ASN A 108 -5.68 3.78 -30.84
CA ASN A 108 -6.44 3.44 -32.04
C ASN A 108 -7.02 4.73 -32.61
N ILE A 109 -6.42 5.25 -33.67
CA ILE A 109 -6.79 6.54 -34.26
C ILE A 109 -6.43 6.58 -35.76
N PRO A 110 -7.35 7.01 -36.64
CA PRO A 110 -7.06 7.16 -38.06
C PRO A 110 -6.12 8.34 -38.29
N ARG A 111 -5.43 8.34 -39.43
CA ARG A 111 -4.37 9.33 -39.72
C ARG A 111 -4.87 10.78 -39.76
N PRO A 112 -6.01 11.11 -40.39
CA PRO A 112 -6.50 12.49 -40.40
C PRO A 112 -6.71 13.06 -38.99
N GLU A 113 -7.26 12.27 -38.08
CA GLU A 113 -7.43 12.67 -36.68
C GLU A 113 -6.09 12.87 -35.96
N VAL A 114 -5.05 12.07 -36.27
CA VAL A 114 -3.70 12.28 -35.71
C VAL A 114 -3.15 13.65 -36.11
N GLU A 115 -3.23 14.00 -37.40
CA GLU A 115 -2.70 15.28 -37.90
C GLU A 115 -3.43 16.48 -37.29
N LEU A 116 -4.74 16.36 -37.05
CA LEU A 116 -5.54 17.40 -36.39
C LEU A 116 -5.17 17.59 -34.91
N LEU A 117 -4.91 16.49 -34.19
CA LEU A 117 -4.60 16.53 -32.76
C LEU A 117 -3.11 16.76 -32.46
N LYS A 118 -2.25 16.69 -33.46
CA LYS A 118 -0.79 16.73 -33.32
C LYS A 118 -0.30 17.92 -32.49
N TYR A 119 -0.72 19.13 -32.84
CA TYR A 119 -0.28 20.35 -32.13
C TYR A 119 -0.73 20.35 -30.65
N GLU A 120 -1.96 19.92 -30.38
CA GLU A 120 -2.47 19.84 -29.01
C GLU A 120 -1.68 18.80 -28.20
N ILE A 121 -1.47 17.61 -28.75
CA ILE A 121 -0.69 16.53 -28.13
C ILE A 121 0.76 16.97 -27.84
N GLU A 122 1.41 17.62 -28.81
CA GLU A 122 2.77 18.16 -28.66
C GLU A 122 2.81 19.25 -27.57
N SER A 123 1.79 20.11 -27.50
CA SER A 123 1.69 21.17 -26.49
C SER A 123 1.63 20.65 -25.05
N TRP A 124 1.18 19.40 -24.85
CA TRP A 124 1.17 18.79 -23.52
C TRP A 124 2.59 18.56 -22.99
N GLY A 125 3.60 18.37 -23.85
CA GLY A 125 5.00 18.23 -23.44
C GLY A 125 5.29 17.03 -22.53
N ILE A 126 4.43 16.01 -22.52
CA ILE A 126 4.64 14.77 -21.74
C ILE A 126 5.03 13.58 -22.61
N ILE A 127 4.63 13.55 -23.89
CA ILE A 127 4.75 12.37 -24.75
C ILE A 127 6.10 12.40 -25.48
N ASP A 128 6.96 11.41 -25.20
CA ASP A 128 8.25 11.23 -25.86
C ASP A 128 8.10 10.58 -27.25
N ARG A 129 7.06 9.77 -27.44
CA ARG A 129 6.65 9.23 -28.74
C ARG A 129 5.16 8.91 -28.76
N PHE A 130 4.50 9.36 -29.83
CA PHE A 130 3.12 8.99 -30.16
C PHE A 130 3.12 7.86 -31.19
N SER A 131 2.29 6.84 -30.99
CA SER A 131 2.12 5.69 -31.89
C SER A 131 0.63 5.53 -32.22
N ALA A 132 0.27 5.81 -33.47
CA ALA A 132 -1.08 5.63 -33.97
C ALA A 132 -1.26 4.25 -34.60
N SER A 133 -2.43 3.64 -34.42
CA SER A 133 -2.79 2.40 -35.15
C SER A 133 -2.69 2.54 -36.67
N SER A 134 -2.90 3.74 -37.20
CA SER A 134 -2.86 4.02 -38.64
C SER A 134 -1.44 3.98 -39.18
N ASP A 135 -0.48 4.48 -38.41
CA ASP A 135 0.95 4.43 -38.75
C ASP A 135 1.53 3.02 -38.58
N LEU A 136 1.11 2.31 -37.53
CA LEU A 136 1.54 0.93 -37.25
C LEU A 136 0.83 -0.11 -38.13
N ARG A 137 -0.25 0.28 -38.81
CA ARG A 137 -1.16 -0.58 -39.59
C ARG A 137 -1.80 -1.72 -38.81
N GLU A 138 -1.80 -1.63 -37.49
CA GLU A 138 -2.35 -2.60 -36.54
C GLU A 138 -3.10 -1.84 -35.44
N ARG A 139 -4.08 -2.49 -34.78
CA ARG A 139 -4.91 -1.86 -33.74
C ARG A 139 -4.92 -2.68 -32.45
N LYS A 140 -5.14 -2.02 -31.32
CA LYS A 140 -5.49 -2.70 -30.06
C LYS A 140 -6.88 -3.34 -30.20
N PRO A 141 -7.13 -4.54 -29.63
CA PRO A 141 -6.27 -5.31 -28.74
C PRO A 141 -5.34 -6.33 -29.44
N ASP A 142 -5.16 -6.28 -30.78
CA ASP A 142 -4.35 -7.29 -31.48
C ASP A 142 -2.89 -7.23 -31.00
N LEU A 143 -2.32 -8.40 -30.66
CA LEU A 143 -0.93 -8.50 -30.15
C LEU A 143 0.12 -7.86 -31.07
N ALA A 144 -0.17 -7.75 -32.37
CA ALA A 144 0.71 -7.16 -33.37
C ALA A 144 1.02 -5.68 -33.08
N ILE A 145 0.04 -4.89 -32.63
CA ILE A 145 0.26 -3.46 -32.37
C ILE A 145 1.28 -3.24 -31.24
N TYR A 146 1.19 -4.02 -30.17
CA TYR A 146 2.09 -3.94 -29.03
C TYR A 146 3.50 -4.38 -29.40
N ARG A 147 3.64 -5.43 -30.22
CA ARG A 147 4.95 -5.89 -30.71
C ARG A 147 5.63 -4.84 -31.59
N GLU A 148 4.88 -4.23 -32.51
CA GLU A 148 5.44 -3.17 -33.36
C GLU A 148 5.77 -1.91 -32.53
N PHE A 149 4.91 -1.54 -31.58
CA PHE A 149 5.19 -0.48 -30.60
C PHE A 149 6.52 -0.73 -29.86
N LEU A 150 6.71 -1.92 -29.27
CA LEU A 150 7.93 -2.26 -28.53
C LEU A 150 9.18 -2.19 -29.41
N LYS A 151 9.09 -2.64 -30.67
CA LYS A 151 10.17 -2.57 -31.64
C LYS A 151 10.56 -1.13 -31.97
N GLN A 152 9.58 -0.24 -32.14
CA GLN A 152 9.83 1.17 -32.44
C GLN A 152 10.30 1.97 -31.22
N ALA A 153 9.71 1.72 -30.05
CA ALA A 153 10.07 2.36 -28.79
C ALA A 153 11.39 1.83 -28.20
N ARG A 154 11.84 0.65 -28.64
CA ARG A 154 13.07 -0.03 -28.19
C ARG A 154 13.12 -0.24 -26.67
N VAL A 155 11.98 -0.62 -26.11
CA VAL A 155 11.82 -0.95 -24.68
C VAL A 155 11.33 -2.40 -24.53
N PRO A 156 11.79 -3.14 -23.51
CA PRO A 156 11.25 -4.47 -23.24
C PRO A 156 9.86 -4.35 -22.58
N ALA A 157 8.94 -5.25 -22.93
CA ALA A 157 7.58 -5.26 -22.37
C ALA A 157 7.55 -5.29 -20.84
N SER A 158 8.48 -6.03 -20.22
CA SER A 158 8.64 -6.12 -18.76
C SER A 158 9.01 -4.79 -18.09
N SER A 159 9.48 -3.79 -18.83
CA SER A 159 9.77 -2.44 -18.31
C SER A 159 8.61 -1.46 -18.53
N CYS A 160 7.53 -1.90 -19.17
CA CYS A 160 6.42 -1.04 -19.58
C CYS A 160 5.21 -1.19 -18.66
N ILE A 161 4.64 -0.06 -18.26
CA ILE A 161 3.31 0.04 -17.68
C ILE A 161 2.36 0.50 -18.80
N PHE A 162 1.32 -0.27 -19.10
CA PHE A 162 0.31 0.09 -20.10
C PHE A 162 -1.00 0.47 -19.41
N VAL A 163 -1.55 1.62 -19.80
CA VAL A 163 -2.76 2.22 -19.21
C VAL A 163 -3.78 2.47 -20.30
N ASP A 164 -4.97 1.90 -20.16
CA ASP A 164 -6.05 1.97 -21.14
C ASP A 164 -7.41 1.84 -20.43
N ASP A 165 -8.47 2.45 -20.97
CA ASP A 165 -9.82 2.34 -20.38
C ASP A 165 -10.48 0.98 -20.68
N LYS A 166 -10.04 0.27 -21.72
CA LYS A 166 -10.60 -1.02 -22.13
C LYS A 166 -9.83 -2.20 -21.56
N ILE A 167 -10.53 -3.08 -20.86
CA ILE A 167 -9.96 -4.29 -20.25
C ILE A 167 -9.30 -5.23 -21.26
N ASP A 168 -9.86 -5.35 -22.47
CA ASP A 168 -9.31 -6.22 -23.52
C ASP A 168 -7.94 -5.74 -24.01
N ASN A 169 -7.77 -4.41 -24.11
CA ASN A 169 -6.49 -3.80 -24.47
C ASN A 169 -5.46 -4.08 -23.37
N VAL A 170 -5.83 -3.84 -22.11
CA VAL A 170 -4.94 -4.07 -20.95
C VAL A 170 -4.53 -5.54 -20.85
N THR A 171 -5.49 -6.45 -21.01
CA THR A 171 -5.25 -7.90 -20.94
C THR A 171 -4.31 -8.34 -22.06
N ALA A 172 -4.53 -7.89 -23.30
CA ALA A 172 -3.65 -8.19 -24.43
C ALA A 172 -2.21 -7.73 -24.16
N ALA A 173 -2.01 -6.51 -23.65
CA ALA A 173 -0.68 -6.02 -23.28
C ALA A 173 -0.03 -6.90 -22.20
N GLN A 174 -0.78 -7.28 -21.15
CA GLN A 174 -0.26 -8.13 -20.07
C GLN A 174 0.24 -9.49 -20.57
N THR A 175 -0.41 -10.09 -21.59
CA THR A 175 0.07 -11.37 -22.17
C THR A 175 1.47 -11.28 -22.78
N LEU A 176 1.93 -10.08 -23.12
CA LEU A 176 3.27 -9.81 -23.64
C LEU A 176 4.28 -9.40 -22.55
N GLY A 177 3.84 -9.28 -21.29
CA GLY A 177 4.69 -8.97 -20.15
C GLY A 177 4.62 -7.53 -19.64
N PHE A 178 3.70 -6.70 -20.15
CA PHE A 178 3.46 -5.36 -19.60
C PHE A 178 2.83 -5.45 -18.21
N LYS A 179 3.10 -4.46 -17.35
CA LYS A 179 2.19 -4.16 -16.23
C LYS A 179 0.96 -3.44 -16.77
N GLY A 180 -0.16 -4.14 -16.85
CA GLY A 180 -1.42 -3.54 -17.29
C GLY A 180 -2.19 -2.84 -16.16
N ILE A 181 -2.73 -1.66 -16.45
CA ILE A 181 -3.61 -0.89 -15.56
C ILE A 181 -4.86 -0.51 -16.35
N VAL A 182 -6.02 -0.97 -15.88
CA VAL A 182 -7.32 -0.47 -16.39
C VAL A 182 -7.56 0.91 -15.77
N PHE A 183 -7.64 1.92 -16.63
CA PHE A 183 -7.86 3.29 -16.20
C PHE A 183 -9.27 3.45 -15.60
N LYS A 184 -9.34 4.10 -14.43
CA LYS A 184 -10.61 4.37 -13.72
C LYS A 184 -10.74 5.84 -13.37
N ASP A 185 -9.69 6.39 -12.77
CA ASP A 185 -9.60 7.76 -12.31
C ASP A 185 -8.13 8.20 -12.20
N ASN A 186 -7.91 9.51 -12.18
CA ASN A 186 -6.57 10.11 -12.12
C ASN A 186 -5.84 9.74 -10.83
N ASP A 187 -6.50 9.82 -9.67
CA ASP A 187 -5.88 9.67 -8.35
C ASP A 187 -5.34 8.24 -8.16
N SER A 188 -6.15 7.23 -8.51
CA SER A 188 -5.77 5.82 -8.47
C SER A 188 -4.60 5.53 -9.41
N LEU A 189 -4.62 6.06 -10.63
CA LEU A 189 -3.53 5.88 -11.59
C LEU A 189 -2.24 6.51 -11.07
N VAL A 190 -2.29 7.78 -10.65
CA VAL A 190 -1.11 8.52 -10.16
C VAL A 190 -0.50 7.81 -8.96
N ARG A 191 -1.31 7.33 -8.01
CA ARG A 191 -0.82 6.53 -6.87
C ARG A 191 -0.08 5.28 -7.33
N VAL A 192 -0.67 4.50 -8.24
CA VAL A 192 -0.04 3.26 -8.76
C VAL A 192 1.25 3.57 -9.53
N LEU A 193 1.29 4.66 -10.30
CA LEU A 193 2.50 5.09 -11.01
C LEU A 193 3.61 5.49 -10.02
N HIS A 194 3.33 6.31 -9.00
CA HIS A 194 4.34 6.64 -7.98
C HIS A 194 4.88 5.40 -7.27
N HIS A 195 4.01 4.46 -6.93
CA HIS A 195 4.39 3.20 -6.30
C HIS A 195 5.22 2.31 -7.23
N SER A 196 4.88 2.24 -8.53
CA SER A 196 5.56 1.36 -9.48
C SER A 196 6.90 1.93 -9.96
N LEU A 197 7.03 3.26 -10.05
CA LEU A 197 8.22 3.94 -10.58
C LEU A 197 9.23 4.31 -9.49
N GLY A 198 8.79 4.54 -8.26
CA GLY A 198 9.65 4.99 -7.16
C GLY A 198 10.10 3.87 -6.23
N ASP A 199 11.25 4.06 -5.57
CA ASP A 199 11.66 3.20 -4.45
C ASP A 199 10.69 3.40 -3.27
N PRO A 200 9.89 2.38 -2.90
CA PRO A 200 8.90 2.52 -1.84
C PRO A 200 9.54 2.79 -0.47
N VAL A 201 10.74 2.25 -0.20
CA VAL A 201 11.46 2.47 1.06
C VAL A 201 11.99 3.90 1.15
N ALA A 202 12.57 4.42 0.06
CA ALA A 202 13.03 5.80 0.01
C ALA A 202 11.87 6.79 0.19
N ARG A 203 10.74 6.57 -0.49
CA ARG A 203 9.53 7.39 -0.38
C ARG A 203 8.96 7.38 1.05
N ALA A 204 8.88 6.20 1.66
CA ALA A 204 8.45 6.06 3.06
C ALA A 204 9.39 6.81 4.03
N ARG A 205 10.69 6.74 3.79
CA ARG A 205 11.69 7.46 4.59
C ARG A 205 11.53 8.97 4.47
N THR A 206 11.23 9.49 3.28
CA THR A 206 10.92 10.90 3.06
C THR A 206 9.67 11.32 3.84
N PHE A 207 8.58 10.55 3.76
CA PHE A 207 7.37 10.79 4.55
C PHE A 207 7.68 10.86 6.05
N LEU A 208 8.40 9.86 6.59
CA LEU A 208 8.73 9.80 8.01
C LEU A 208 9.57 11.01 8.44
N ARG A 209 10.56 11.41 7.65
CA ARG A 209 11.42 12.57 7.93
C ARG A 209 10.64 13.88 7.90
N GLN A 210 9.80 14.08 6.90
CA GLN A 210 8.95 15.28 6.79
C GLN A 210 7.98 15.38 7.98
N ASN A 211 7.53 14.25 8.52
CA ASN A 211 6.62 14.18 9.66
C ASN A 211 7.32 13.96 11.03
N ALA A 212 8.66 14.04 11.07
CA ALA A 212 9.43 13.78 12.29
C ALA A 212 8.89 14.59 13.48
N LYS A 213 8.80 13.93 14.64
CA LYS A 213 8.31 14.48 15.92
C LYS A 213 6.85 14.93 15.93
N ARG A 214 6.07 14.66 14.87
CA ARG A 214 4.65 15.01 14.73
C ARG A 214 3.74 13.80 14.55
N MET A 215 4.29 12.59 14.51
CA MET A 215 3.56 11.35 14.20
C MET A 215 2.85 10.74 15.41
N PHE A 216 2.10 11.54 16.17
CA PHE A 216 1.28 11.04 17.28
C PHE A 216 0.04 10.30 16.78
N CYS A 217 -0.58 9.52 17.66
CA CYS A 217 -1.81 8.83 17.30
C CYS A 217 -2.98 9.81 17.10
N THR A 218 -3.98 9.36 16.35
CA THR A 218 -5.27 10.03 16.15
C THR A 218 -6.37 9.12 16.69
N LEU A 219 -7.27 9.70 17.47
CA LEU A 219 -8.46 9.01 17.96
C LEU A 219 -9.52 8.94 16.86
N SER A 220 -10.44 7.98 16.93
CA SER A 220 -11.58 7.93 16.00
C SER A 220 -12.53 9.13 16.09
N THR A 221 -12.35 10.01 17.08
CA THR A 221 -12.99 11.33 17.19
C THR A 221 -12.26 12.45 16.43
N GLY A 222 -11.12 12.15 15.79
CA GLY A 222 -10.27 13.11 15.08
C GLY A 222 -9.25 13.84 15.96
N GLN A 223 -9.31 13.66 17.27
CA GLN A 223 -8.37 14.30 18.20
C GLN A 223 -6.99 13.62 18.18
N MET A 224 -5.93 14.43 18.24
CA MET A 224 -4.57 13.94 18.43
C MET A 224 -4.40 13.40 19.85
N GLN A 225 -3.65 12.30 19.98
CA GLN A 225 -3.30 11.67 21.24
C GLN A 225 -1.78 11.57 21.35
N PRO A 226 -1.12 12.47 22.09
CA PRO A 226 0.27 12.30 22.49
C PRO A 226 0.42 11.02 23.31
N ASP A 227 1.36 10.17 22.91
CA ASP A 227 1.56 8.84 23.49
C ASP A 227 3.01 8.38 23.29
N ASN A 228 3.53 7.56 24.20
CA ASN A 228 4.87 6.98 24.12
C ASN A 228 4.88 5.68 23.30
N TYR A 229 3.80 4.90 23.34
CA TYR A 229 3.80 3.55 22.81
C TYR A 229 3.96 3.51 21.29
N SER A 230 3.19 4.31 20.55
CA SER A 230 3.31 4.45 19.10
C SER A 230 4.68 4.97 18.68
N GLN A 231 5.25 5.87 19.48
CA GLN A 231 6.57 6.45 19.25
C GLN A 231 7.67 5.38 19.42
N LEU A 232 7.53 4.51 20.42
CA LEU A 232 8.40 3.34 20.58
C LEU A 232 8.25 2.36 19.42
N VAL A 233 7.03 2.10 18.93
CA VAL A 233 6.81 1.23 17.75
C VAL A 233 7.46 1.81 16.49
N ILE A 234 7.35 3.13 16.26
CA ILE A 234 8.05 3.82 15.16
C ILE A 234 9.56 3.66 15.32
N LEU A 235 10.09 3.87 16.54
CA LEU A 235 11.52 3.72 16.81
C LEU A 235 12.00 2.29 16.56
N GLN A 236 11.26 1.26 17.01
CA GLN A 236 11.59 -0.15 16.78
C GLN A 236 11.73 -0.46 15.29
N ASN A 237 10.88 0.12 14.45
CA ASN A 237 10.82 -0.19 13.03
C ASN A 237 11.73 0.68 12.15
N THR A 238 12.23 1.79 12.69
CA THR A 238 13.07 2.73 11.94
C THR A 238 14.51 2.79 12.46
N GLY A 239 14.74 2.47 13.72
CA GLY A 239 16.02 2.69 14.42
C GLY A 239 16.40 4.17 14.55
N ASN A 240 15.50 5.11 14.24
CA ASN A 240 15.82 6.53 14.15
C ASN A 240 15.14 7.34 15.25
N ARG A 241 15.95 7.76 16.25
CA ARG A 241 15.49 8.55 17.40
C ARG A 241 15.00 9.95 17.03
N ASP A 242 15.49 10.53 15.93
CA ASP A 242 15.12 11.88 15.49
C ASP A 242 13.66 11.98 15.02
N LEU A 243 13.05 10.85 14.68
CA LEU A 243 11.67 10.79 14.21
C LEU A 243 10.63 10.91 15.34
N VAL A 244 11.02 10.64 16.58
CA VAL A 244 10.07 10.34 17.66
C VAL A 244 10.25 11.25 18.87
N VAL A 245 9.15 11.52 19.57
CA VAL A 245 9.15 12.22 20.86
C VAL A 245 8.79 11.22 21.93
N LEU A 246 9.62 11.09 22.97
CA LEU A 246 9.34 10.21 24.12
C LEU A 246 9.44 11.04 25.39
N GLU A 247 8.49 10.86 26.29
CA GLU A 247 8.47 11.49 27.61
C GLU A 247 8.46 10.40 28.67
N ASN A 248 9.50 10.37 29.48
CA ASN A 248 9.57 9.50 30.63
C ASN A 248 10.62 9.99 31.62
N GLU A 249 10.30 9.93 32.90
CA GLU A 249 11.15 10.40 33.99
C GLU A 249 11.68 9.27 34.88
N ARG A 250 11.25 8.00 34.64
CA ARG A 250 11.47 6.88 35.58
C ARG A 250 11.74 5.55 34.88
N TYR A 251 11.87 4.46 35.64
CA TYR A 251 12.05 3.11 35.12
C TYR A 251 10.73 2.41 34.73
N THR A 252 9.57 3.03 34.99
CA THR A 252 8.26 2.60 34.49
C THR A 252 7.75 3.61 33.50
N TRP A 253 7.01 3.15 32.49
CA TRP A 253 6.53 3.98 31.39
C TRP A 253 5.01 4.00 31.33
N ASN A 254 4.49 5.18 30.97
CA ASN A 254 3.08 5.38 30.68
C ASN A 254 2.84 5.38 29.17
N TYR A 255 1.72 4.77 28.74
CA TYR A 255 1.20 4.94 27.40
C TYR A 255 1.07 6.42 26.99
N PHE A 256 0.53 7.27 27.86
CA PHE A 256 0.27 8.69 27.58
C PHE A 256 1.50 9.57 27.83
N GLN A 257 1.62 10.65 27.06
CA GLN A 257 2.54 11.76 27.36
C GLN A 257 1.84 12.85 28.19
N GLY A 258 2.60 13.57 29.01
CA GLY A 258 2.09 14.53 29.98
C GLY A 258 1.32 13.91 31.15
N LYS A 259 0.37 14.67 31.73
CA LYS A 259 -0.49 14.14 32.79
C LYS A 259 -1.32 13.01 32.21
N PRO A 260 -1.27 11.77 32.76
CA PRO A 260 -1.89 10.61 32.15
C PRO A 260 -3.39 10.57 32.45
N THR A 261 -4.09 11.67 32.17
CA THR A 261 -5.51 11.84 32.39
C THR A 261 -6.21 11.89 31.04
N PHE A 262 -7.08 10.93 30.79
CA PHE A 262 -7.89 10.89 29.58
C PHE A 262 -9.37 10.71 29.94
N ALA A 263 -10.22 11.59 29.41
CA ALA A 263 -11.67 11.62 29.69
C ALA A 263 -12.01 11.54 31.20
N GLY A 264 -11.30 12.34 32.02
CA GLY A 264 -11.51 12.43 33.46
C GLY A 264 -10.97 11.24 34.28
N THR A 265 -10.28 10.28 33.65
CA THR A 265 -9.68 9.12 34.33
C THR A 265 -8.17 9.21 34.29
N THR A 266 -7.51 8.98 35.43
CA THR A 266 -6.05 8.85 35.52
C THR A 266 -5.63 7.41 35.18
N TYR A 267 -4.69 7.28 34.25
CA TYR A 267 -4.13 6.01 33.80
C TYR A 267 -2.71 5.84 34.38
N PRO A 268 -2.44 4.72 35.08
CA PRO A 268 -1.12 4.47 35.65
C PRO A 268 -0.14 4.02 34.56
N ASP A 269 1.14 3.95 34.92
CA ASP A 269 2.15 3.26 34.13
C ASP A 269 1.77 1.79 33.92
N ASP A 270 2.24 1.25 32.80
CA ASP A 270 1.76 -0.02 32.27
C ASP A 270 2.90 -0.95 31.86
N SER A 271 2.61 -2.25 31.91
CA SER A 271 3.58 -3.31 31.62
C SER A 271 3.98 -3.35 30.15
N ASP A 272 3.13 -2.89 29.23
CA ASP A 272 3.36 -2.97 27.78
C ASP A 272 4.37 -1.92 27.33
N THR A 273 4.08 -0.65 27.62
CA THR A 273 4.96 0.48 27.31
C THR A 273 6.29 0.33 28.02
N THR A 274 6.28 -0.10 29.29
CA THR A 274 7.51 -0.35 30.05
C THR A 274 8.34 -1.44 29.40
N SER A 275 7.75 -2.60 29.10
CA SER A 275 8.49 -3.74 28.53
C SER A 275 9.03 -3.43 27.14
N LEU A 276 8.25 -2.73 26.30
CA LEU A 276 8.69 -2.30 24.98
C LEU A 276 9.88 -1.33 25.09
N ALA A 277 9.77 -0.28 25.91
CA ALA A 277 10.84 0.69 26.13
C ALA A 277 12.13 0.03 26.61
N MET A 278 12.04 -0.85 27.63
CA MET A 278 13.17 -1.57 28.21
C MET A 278 13.83 -2.57 27.24
N THR A 279 13.11 -2.97 26.19
CA THR A 279 13.59 -3.88 25.15
C THR A 279 14.29 -3.14 24.01
N ILE A 280 13.79 -1.98 23.59
CA ILE A 280 14.25 -1.33 22.34
C ILE A 280 15.12 -0.09 22.55
N LEU A 281 15.01 0.59 23.70
CA LEU A 281 15.80 1.78 23.94
C LEU A 281 17.25 1.40 24.27
N GLU A 282 18.16 2.04 23.56
CA GLU A 282 19.59 1.88 23.81
C GLU A 282 19.97 2.53 25.14
N ARG A 283 21.00 1.97 25.79
CA ARG A 283 21.66 2.56 26.98
C ARG A 283 20.78 2.69 28.24
N ILE A 284 19.70 1.91 28.37
CA ILE A 284 19.01 1.79 29.66
C ILE A 284 19.90 1.01 30.65
N PRO A 285 20.21 1.57 31.83
CA PRO A 285 20.95 0.86 32.87
C PRO A 285 20.27 -0.45 33.28
N MET A 286 21.04 -1.51 33.51
CA MET A 286 20.49 -2.79 33.97
C MET A 286 19.72 -2.66 35.29
N ALA A 287 20.14 -1.74 36.18
CA ALA A 287 19.42 -1.43 37.41
C ALA A 287 17.97 -0.97 37.15
N ASP A 288 17.73 -0.17 36.11
CA ASP A 288 16.39 0.29 35.75
C ASP A 288 15.56 -0.85 35.16
N LYS A 289 16.17 -1.72 34.35
CA LYS A 289 15.52 -2.94 33.85
C LYS A 289 15.10 -3.87 34.99
N VAL A 290 15.96 -4.02 36.01
CA VAL A 290 15.67 -4.81 37.22
C VAL A 290 14.51 -4.20 38.01
N GLN A 291 14.49 -2.88 38.19
CA GLN A 291 13.36 -2.21 38.86
C GLN A 291 12.04 -2.36 38.08
N ALA A 292 12.08 -2.25 36.74
CA ALA A 292 10.92 -2.49 35.89
C ALA A 292 10.40 -3.93 35.99
N ARG A 293 11.32 -4.92 35.96
CA ARG A 293 11.01 -6.34 36.16
C ARG A 293 10.34 -6.58 37.50
N ASP A 294 10.93 -6.07 38.59
CA ASP A 294 10.39 -6.28 39.94
C ASP A 294 9.01 -5.61 40.11
N LYS A 295 8.80 -4.48 39.44
CA LYS A 295 7.49 -3.84 39.37
C LYS A 295 6.45 -4.72 38.68
N ILE A 296 6.79 -5.34 37.55
CA ILE A 296 5.91 -6.29 36.83
C ILE A 296 5.59 -7.49 37.73
N LEU A 297 6.61 -8.10 38.35
CA LEU A 297 6.44 -9.26 39.23
C LEU A 297 5.60 -8.97 40.48
N SER A 298 5.53 -7.71 40.91
CA SER A 298 4.70 -7.31 42.06
C SER A 298 3.19 -7.28 41.79
N ASN A 299 2.77 -7.46 40.51
CA ASN A 299 1.37 -7.39 40.09
C ASN A 299 1.04 -8.40 38.98
N LEU A 300 0.99 -9.68 39.35
CA LEU A 300 0.60 -10.78 38.47
C LEU A 300 -0.83 -11.25 38.76
N SER A 301 -1.42 -11.97 37.81
CA SER A 301 -2.68 -12.70 38.00
C SER A 301 -2.50 -13.88 38.96
N PRO A 302 -3.60 -14.48 39.45
CA PRO A 302 -3.54 -15.72 40.22
C PRO A 302 -2.79 -16.86 39.50
N ASP A 303 -2.83 -16.89 38.17
CA ASP A 303 -2.11 -17.85 37.32
C ASP A 303 -0.64 -17.45 37.05
N GLY A 304 -0.14 -16.40 37.70
CA GLY A 304 1.22 -15.89 37.50
C GLY A 304 1.43 -15.14 36.18
N LEU A 305 0.36 -14.71 35.50
CA LEU A 305 0.45 -13.98 34.24
C LEU A 305 0.50 -12.46 34.47
N PRO A 306 1.34 -11.71 33.75
CA PRO A 306 1.47 -10.26 33.94
C PRO A 306 0.19 -9.50 33.56
N TYR A 307 -0.25 -8.60 34.44
CA TYR A 307 -1.34 -7.67 34.13
C TYR A 307 -0.87 -6.49 33.28
N CYS A 308 -1.83 -5.86 32.60
CA CYS A 308 -1.61 -4.69 31.74
C CYS A 308 -1.05 -3.50 32.51
N TRP A 309 -1.59 -3.21 33.70
CA TRP A 309 -1.29 -2.01 34.47
C TRP A 309 -0.53 -2.37 35.75
N PHE A 310 0.30 -1.46 36.25
CA PHE A 310 0.93 -1.61 37.57
C PHE A 310 -0.02 -1.30 38.75
N SER A 311 -1.24 -0.86 38.46
CA SER A 311 -2.26 -0.61 39.48
C SER A 311 -2.98 -1.90 39.88
N LYS A 312 -2.91 -2.24 41.18
CA LYS A 312 -3.64 -3.37 41.78
C LYS A 312 -5.16 -3.19 41.76
N THR A 313 -5.66 -1.97 41.61
CA THR A 313 -7.11 -1.69 41.52
C THR A 313 -7.66 -1.87 40.11
N ARG A 314 -6.80 -2.14 39.11
CA ARG A 314 -7.19 -2.34 37.71
C ARG A 314 -6.54 -3.63 37.15
N PRO A 315 -6.89 -4.83 37.67
CA PRO A 315 -6.31 -6.11 37.22
C PRO A 315 -6.85 -6.47 35.84
N ARG A 316 -6.28 -5.84 34.80
CA ARG A 316 -6.64 -6.09 33.41
C ARG A 316 -5.61 -7.01 32.79
N PHE A 317 -6.08 -7.97 32.01
CA PHE A 317 -5.25 -8.93 31.29
C PHE A 317 -5.39 -8.74 29.78
N CYS A 318 -4.29 -8.92 29.06
CA CYS A 318 -4.21 -8.92 27.60
C CYS A 318 -3.05 -9.83 27.18
N HIS A 319 -3.32 -10.80 26.31
CA HIS A 319 -2.29 -11.75 25.89
C HIS A 319 -1.19 -11.12 25.01
N CYS A 320 -1.49 -10.06 24.24
CA CYS A 320 -0.44 -9.33 23.51
C CYS A 320 0.53 -8.63 24.48
N ILE A 321 0.00 -8.00 25.54
CA ILE A 321 0.83 -7.37 26.58
C ILE A 321 1.64 -8.43 27.34
N CYS A 322 1.01 -9.58 27.64
CA CYS A 322 1.70 -10.73 28.22
C CYS A 322 2.88 -11.19 27.35
N ALA A 323 2.69 -11.27 26.03
CA ALA A 323 3.75 -11.55 25.07
C ALA A 323 4.85 -10.46 25.05
N THR A 324 4.50 -9.17 25.11
CA THR A 324 5.49 -8.08 25.19
C THR A 324 6.36 -8.20 26.44
N VAL A 325 5.74 -8.47 27.59
CA VAL A 325 6.44 -8.70 28.87
C VAL A 325 7.32 -9.94 28.79
N PHE A 326 6.80 -11.06 28.28
CA PHE A 326 7.57 -12.28 28.15
C PHE A 326 8.81 -12.07 27.27
N ARG A 327 8.65 -11.37 26.15
CA ARG A 327 9.78 -10.98 25.29
C ARG A 327 10.84 -10.19 26.05
N PHE A 328 10.44 -9.20 26.85
CA PHE A 328 11.37 -8.44 27.68
C PHE A 328 12.11 -9.34 28.69
N PHE A 329 11.40 -10.27 29.33
CA PHE A 329 12.00 -11.19 30.31
C PHE A 329 12.99 -12.17 29.66
N VAL A 330 12.62 -12.82 28.56
CA VAL A 330 13.49 -13.80 27.89
C VAL A 330 14.76 -13.16 27.34
N ILE A 331 14.67 -11.96 26.74
CA ILE A 331 15.85 -11.25 26.22
C ILE A 331 16.86 -10.92 27.33
N ASN A 332 16.40 -10.76 28.57
CA ASN A 332 17.25 -10.49 29.74
C ASN A 332 17.44 -11.74 30.63
N GLU A 333 17.11 -12.93 30.15
CA GLU A 333 17.33 -14.22 30.83
C GLU A 333 16.60 -14.35 32.17
N TRP A 334 15.37 -13.83 32.26
CA TRP A 334 14.51 -13.86 33.44
C TRP A 334 13.24 -14.68 33.27
N GLN A 335 13.14 -15.51 32.23
CA GLN A 335 11.95 -16.30 31.92
C GLN A 335 11.54 -17.27 33.03
N ASP A 336 12.49 -17.72 33.85
CA ASP A 336 12.27 -18.55 35.05
C ASP A 336 11.36 -17.88 36.08
N LYS A 337 11.30 -16.54 36.09
CA LYS A 337 10.43 -15.76 37.00
C LYS A 337 8.97 -15.71 36.55
N LEU A 338 8.65 -16.22 35.36
CA LEU A 338 7.31 -16.28 34.78
C LEU A 338 6.99 -17.71 34.28
N PRO A 339 7.03 -18.73 35.16
CA PRO A 339 7.07 -20.14 34.76
C PRO A 339 5.85 -20.62 33.94
N GLY A 340 4.69 -19.96 34.05
CA GLY A 340 3.47 -20.33 33.28
C GLY A 340 3.26 -19.56 31.98
N VAL A 341 4.07 -18.52 31.70
CA VAL A 341 3.79 -17.62 30.56
C VAL A 341 4.14 -18.28 29.22
N TYR A 342 5.22 -19.07 29.17
CA TYR A 342 5.62 -19.77 27.95
C TYR A 342 4.54 -20.75 27.48
N ASP A 343 4.06 -21.60 28.38
CA ASP A 343 3.05 -22.61 28.08
C ASP A 343 1.72 -21.96 27.68
N PHE A 344 1.32 -20.90 28.38
CA PHE A 344 0.13 -20.11 28.02
C PHE A 344 0.22 -19.55 26.59
N LEU A 345 1.36 -18.95 26.22
CA LEU A 345 1.55 -18.39 24.88
C LEU A 345 1.59 -19.49 23.80
N CYS A 346 2.22 -20.63 24.07
CA CYS A 346 2.18 -21.77 23.16
C CYS A 346 0.76 -22.31 23.00
N GLN A 347 -0.01 -22.43 24.08
CA GLN A 347 -1.39 -22.90 24.03
C GLN A 347 -2.29 -21.95 23.21
N LEU A 348 -2.08 -20.63 23.28
CA LEU A 348 -2.78 -19.68 22.42
C LEU A 348 -2.51 -19.95 20.93
N LEU A 349 -1.26 -20.24 20.57
CA LEU A 349 -0.88 -20.58 19.21
C LEU A 349 -1.42 -21.95 18.79
N GLU A 350 -1.38 -22.96 19.65
CA GLU A 350 -1.91 -24.31 19.38
C GLU A 350 -3.42 -24.28 19.12
N THR A 351 -4.16 -23.56 19.96
CA THR A 351 -5.64 -23.52 19.90
C THR A 351 -6.19 -22.49 18.93
N ARG A 352 -5.32 -21.64 18.34
CA ARG A 352 -5.71 -20.49 17.50
C ARG A 352 -6.58 -19.48 18.24
N ALA A 353 -6.65 -19.52 19.57
CA ALA A 353 -7.47 -18.62 20.38
C ALA A 353 -7.09 -17.13 20.19
N TYR A 354 -5.85 -16.86 19.79
CA TYR A 354 -5.39 -15.51 19.47
C TYR A 354 -6.11 -14.86 18.28
N LEU A 355 -6.77 -15.64 17.41
CA LEU A 355 -7.45 -15.13 16.20
C LEU A 355 -8.56 -14.13 16.50
N HIS A 356 -9.13 -14.15 17.71
CA HIS A 356 -10.12 -13.17 18.15
C HIS A 356 -9.53 -11.77 18.41
N GLY A 357 -8.21 -11.61 18.33
CA GLY A 357 -7.52 -10.44 18.85
C GLY A 357 -7.66 -10.37 20.37
N SER A 358 -7.42 -9.20 20.93
CA SER A 358 -7.53 -8.94 22.36
C SER A 358 -8.39 -7.70 22.62
N ARG A 359 -8.61 -7.40 23.90
CA ARG A 359 -9.32 -6.19 24.35
C ARG A 359 -8.78 -4.89 23.75
N TYR A 360 -7.48 -4.82 23.48
CA TYR A 360 -6.82 -3.63 22.96
C TYR A 360 -6.40 -3.83 21.50
N TYR A 361 -5.80 -4.97 21.18
CA TYR A 361 -5.28 -5.28 19.86
C TYR A 361 -6.31 -6.06 19.03
N GLU A 362 -7.05 -5.37 18.16
CA GLU A 362 -8.08 -5.97 17.30
C GLU A 362 -7.46 -6.94 16.28
N SER A 363 -6.30 -6.61 15.72
CA SER A 363 -5.60 -7.51 14.82
C SER A 363 -4.88 -8.63 15.60
N PRO A 364 -5.14 -9.91 15.29
CA PRO A 364 -4.45 -11.04 15.92
C PRO A 364 -2.97 -11.14 15.50
N ASP A 365 -2.59 -10.45 14.41
CA ASP A 365 -1.22 -10.47 13.89
C ASP A 365 -0.22 -9.76 14.82
N TRP A 366 -0.70 -8.95 15.79
CA TRP A 366 0.14 -8.38 16.84
C TRP A 366 0.82 -9.43 17.70
N LEU A 367 0.10 -10.49 18.10
CA LEU A 367 0.70 -11.55 18.91
C LEU A 367 1.81 -12.25 18.12
N LEU A 368 1.54 -12.60 16.86
CA LEU A 368 2.52 -13.26 15.99
C LEU A 368 3.75 -12.37 15.77
N TYR A 369 3.55 -11.08 15.55
CA TYR A 369 4.64 -10.10 15.40
C TYR A 369 5.54 -10.03 16.63
N ILE A 370 4.98 -9.93 17.83
CA ILE A 370 5.75 -9.83 19.08
C ILE A 370 6.55 -11.12 19.33
N LEU A 371 5.93 -12.28 19.18
CA LEU A 371 6.57 -13.58 19.43
C LEU A 371 7.61 -13.94 18.37
N SER A 372 7.39 -13.55 17.11
CA SER A 372 8.38 -13.74 16.04
C SER A 372 9.61 -12.86 16.25
N ASP A 373 9.44 -11.61 16.70
CA ASP A 373 10.57 -10.73 17.08
C ASP A 373 11.37 -11.31 18.25
N LEU A 374 10.70 -11.92 19.25
CA LEU A 374 11.38 -12.66 20.31
C LEU A 374 12.24 -13.80 19.74
N CYS A 375 11.65 -14.65 18.90
CA CYS A 375 12.35 -15.79 18.31
C CYS A 375 13.56 -15.35 17.47
N ALA A 376 13.44 -14.25 16.71
CA ALA A 376 14.55 -13.70 15.93
C ALA A 376 15.70 -13.13 16.80
N ARG A 377 15.39 -12.60 17.98
CA ARG A 377 16.41 -12.09 18.92
C ARG A 377 17.13 -13.18 19.70
N ARG A 378 16.53 -14.37 19.78
CA ARG A 378 17.11 -15.56 20.42
C ARG A 378 17.08 -16.73 19.43
N PRO A 379 17.76 -16.66 18.28
CA PRO A 379 17.56 -17.60 17.17
C PRO A 379 17.93 -19.05 17.51
N SER A 380 18.87 -19.25 18.44
CA SER A 380 19.39 -20.57 18.82
C SER A 380 18.94 -21.05 20.20
N ASP A 381 17.99 -20.36 20.84
CA ASP A 381 17.49 -20.76 22.16
C ASP A 381 16.58 -22.00 22.03
N PRO A 382 16.97 -23.16 22.57
CA PRO A 382 16.20 -24.40 22.43
C PRO A 382 14.86 -24.31 23.18
N ASN A 383 14.76 -23.47 24.21
CA ASN A 383 13.52 -23.33 24.98
C ASN A 383 12.40 -22.65 24.18
N LEU A 384 12.71 -22.07 23.02
CA LEU A 384 11.72 -21.43 22.14
C LEU A 384 11.38 -22.29 20.90
N GLU A 385 11.92 -23.51 20.78
CA GLU A 385 11.76 -24.36 19.58
C GLU A 385 10.29 -24.64 19.27
N LYS A 386 9.53 -25.15 20.25
CA LYS A 386 8.09 -25.38 20.11
C LYS A 386 7.33 -24.11 19.68
N MET A 387 7.67 -22.94 20.25
CA MET A 387 7.05 -21.67 19.86
C MET A 387 7.36 -21.31 18.40
N ARG A 388 8.61 -21.52 17.93
CA ARG A 388 8.98 -21.27 16.53
C ARG A 388 8.18 -22.15 15.58
N GLU A 389 8.07 -23.43 15.86
CA GLU A 389 7.30 -24.38 15.04
C GLU A 389 5.82 -23.96 14.93
N LEU A 390 5.21 -23.61 16.07
CA LEU A 390 3.83 -23.13 16.09
C LEU A 390 3.66 -21.82 15.32
N LEU A 391 4.58 -20.86 15.49
CA LEU A 391 4.53 -19.59 14.76
C LEU A 391 4.64 -19.78 13.25
N VAL A 392 5.51 -20.66 12.77
CA VAL A 392 5.65 -20.97 11.33
C VAL A 392 4.28 -21.37 10.75
N VAL A 393 3.60 -22.31 11.41
CA VAL A 393 2.27 -22.77 10.98
C VAL A 393 1.24 -21.64 11.04
N CYS A 394 1.12 -20.95 12.18
CA CYS A 394 0.16 -19.86 12.38
C CYS A 394 0.35 -18.69 11.41
N ILE A 395 1.59 -18.35 11.04
CA ILE A 395 1.89 -17.28 10.10
C ILE A 395 1.52 -17.73 8.68
N GLN A 396 1.91 -18.93 8.27
CA GLN A 396 1.58 -19.48 6.95
C GLN A 396 0.07 -19.55 6.71
N GLU A 397 -0.71 -19.98 7.72
CA GLU A 397 -2.18 -19.98 7.70
C GLU A 397 -2.77 -18.59 7.42
N ARG A 398 -2.07 -17.52 7.82
CA ARG A 398 -2.56 -16.14 7.74
C ARG A 398 -1.98 -15.32 6.58
N MET A 399 -0.96 -15.81 5.87
CA MET A 399 -0.34 -15.07 4.76
C MET A 399 -1.36 -14.73 3.67
N GLY A 400 -1.57 -13.43 3.42
CA GLY A 400 -2.55 -12.97 2.44
C GLY A 400 -4.01 -13.21 2.82
N CYS A 401 -4.33 -13.44 4.11
CA CYS A 401 -5.71 -13.75 4.52
C CYS A 401 -6.68 -12.56 4.43
N ASN A 402 -6.18 -11.34 4.31
CA ASN A 402 -6.97 -10.11 4.15
C ASN A 402 -6.13 -8.97 3.57
N GLY A 403 -6.81 -7.92 3.08
CA GLY A 403 -6.18 -6.70 2.55
C GLY A 403 -5.81 -5.64 3.59
N ASN A 404 -5.72 -5.98 4.89
CA ASN A 404 -5.36 -4.99 5.91
C ASN A 404 -3.84 -4.75 5.89
N ILE A 405 -3.42 -3.53 5.54
CA ILE A 405 -2.02 -3.14 5.32
C ILE A 405 -1.16 -3.33 6.58
N LEU A 406 -1.64 -2.90 7.76
CA LEU A 406 -0.89 -3.04 9.01
C LEU A 406 -0.67 -4.51 9.36
N SER A 407 -1.72 -5.31 9.25
CA SER A 407 -1.67 -6.76 9.48
C SER A 407 -0.75 -7.46 8.47
N ALA A 408 -0.81 -7.08 7.19
CA ALA A 408 0.08 -7.58 6.16
C ALA A 408 1.55 -7.25 6.47
N ALA A 409 1.86 -6.01 6.88
CA ALA A 409 3.21 -5.61 7.30
C ALA A 409 3.71 -6.42 8.50
N MET A 410 2.86 -6.66 9.50
CA MET A 410 3.19 -7.53 10.63
C MET A 410 3.49 -8.96 10.19
N ARG A 411 2.64 -9.57 9.34
CA ARG A 411 2.85 -10.93 8.84
C ARG A 411 4.12 -11.08 8.02
N ILE A 412 4.47 -10.10 7.18
CA ILE A 412 5.74 -10.09 6.44
C ILE A 412 6.93 -10.12 7.41
N MET A 413 6.94 -9.22 8.40
CA MET A 413 8.04 -9.16 9.38
C MET A 413 8.12 -10.42 10.25
N SER A 414 6.98 -10.99 10.64
CA SER A 414 6.92 -12.27 11.36
C SER A 414 7.48 -13.41 10.52
N ALA A 415 7.08 -13.52 9.25
CA ALA A 415 7.55 -14.53 8.32
C ALA A 415 9.08 -14.46 8.16
N GLN A 416 9.62 -13.27 7.90
CA GLN A 416 11.06 -13.05 7.74
C GLN A 416 11.86 -13.39 9.00
N SER A 417 11.30 -13.07 10.17
CA SER A 417 11.92 -13.39 11.47
C SER A 417 12.11 -14.90 11.68
N LEU A 418 11.39 -15.73 10.91
CA LEU A 418 11.45 -17.19 10.93
C LEU A 418 11.98 -17.77 9.59
N GLY A 419 12.58 -16.95 8.72
CA GLY A 419 13.17 -17.40 7.45
C GLY A 419 12.15 -17.74 6.35
N LEU A 420 10.91 -17.29 6.46
CA LEU A 420 9.84 -17.51 5.47
C LEU A 420 9.70 -16.32 4.52
N LYS A 421 9.31 -16.59 3.26
CA LYS A 421 8.89 -15.57 2.29
C LYS A 421 7.38 -15.37 2.33
N ASN A 422 6.93 -14.12 2.16
CA ASN A 422 5.51 -13.76 2.14
C ASN A 422 5.21 -12.76 1.02
N ASP A 423 5.25 -13.26 -0.23
CA ASP A 423 5.05 -12.43 -1.42
C ASP A 423 3.60 -11.91 -1.54
N ARG A 424 2.63 -12.66 -0.97
CA ARG A 424 1.20 -12.28 -1.01
C ARG A 424 0.95 -10.99 -0.24
N ASP A 425 1.40 -10.91 1.00
CA ASP A 425 1.25 -9.69 1.80
C ASP A 425 2.16 -8.57 1.30
N LEU A 426 3.32 -8.90 0.72
CA LEU A 426 4.21 -7.89 0.13
C LEU A 426 3.49 -7.09 -0.98
N GLY A 427 2.75 -7.77 -1.85
CA GLY A 427 1.90 -7.12 -2.85
C GLY A 427 0.88 -6.16 -2.22
N THR A 428 0.17 -6.61 -1.18
CA THR A 428 -0.81 -5.78 -0.45
C THR A 428 -0.18 -4.53 0.16
N VAL A 429 0.99 -4.65 0.79
CA VAL A 429 1.68 -3.50 1.40
C VAL A 429 2.17 -2.54 0.33
N LEU A 430 2.75 -3.04 -0.76
CA LEU A 430 3.25 -2.23 -1.87
C LEU A 430 2.13 -1.41 -2.53
N GLU A 431 0.99 -2.04 -2.85
CA GLU A 431 -0.16 -1.36 -3.47
C GLU A 431 -0.81 -0.29 -2.58
N GLY A 432 -0.62 -0.37 -1.27
CA GLY A 432 -1.18 0.56 -0.29
C GLY A 432 -0.43 1.90 -0.14
N GLN A 433 0.74 2.07 -0.76
CA GLN A 433 1.55 3.28 -0.59
C GLN A 433 0.88 4.49 -1.26
N GLN A 434 0.73 5.58 -0.53
CA GLN A 434 0.14 6.84 -1.01
C GLN A 434 1.14 7.69 -1.77
N VAL A 435 0.67 8.72 -2.48
CA VAL A 435 1.50 9.65 -3.29
C VAL A 435 2.57 10.35 -2.44
N ASP A 436 2.22 10.71 -1.19
CA ASP A 436 3.14 11.33 -0.22
C ASP A 436 4.23 10.37 0.32
N GLY A 437 4.21 9.10 -0.09
CA GLY A 437 5.16 8.06 0.30
C GLY A 437 4.81 7.32 1.59
N GLY A 438 3.81 7.80 2.34
CA GLY A 438 3.29 7.13 3.52
C GLY A 438 2.21 6.09 3.18
N TRP A 439 1.62 5.53 4.24
CA TRP A 439 0.42 4.69 4.14
C TRP A 439 -0.75 5.36 4.83
N GLU A 440 -1.94 4.91 4.48
CA GLU A 440 -3.17 5.36 5.13
C GLU A 440 -3.19 5.03 6.62
N LEU A 441 -4.03 5.76 7.35
CA LEU A 441 -4.23 5.53 8.77
C LEU A 441 -4.80 4.13 8.98
N ALA A 442 -4.14 3.33 9.83
CA ALA A 442 -4.73 2.10 10.37
C ALA A 442 -5.02 2.27 11.86
N TRP A 443 -6.10 1.64 12.30
CA TRP A 443 -6.45 1.51 13.71
C TRP A 443 -5.55 0.46 14.35
N LEU A 444 -4.67 0.90 15.24
CA LEU A 444 -3.64 0.05 15.85
C LEU A 444 -4.20 -0.76 17.01
N TRP A 445 -4.96 -0.09 17.87
CA TRP A 445 -5.60 -0.64 19.07
C TRP A 445 -6.84 0.19 19.48
N GLY A 446 -7.71 -0.41 20.28
CA GLY A 446 -8.92 0.19 20.83
C GLY A 446 -8.81 0.53 22.30
N TYR A 447 -9.68 1.43 22.77
CA TYR A 447 -9.87 1.65 24.21
C TYR A 447 -10.68 0.51 24.81
N GLY A 448 -10.14 -0.11 25.86
CA GLY A 448 -10.81 -1.26 26.49
C GLY A 448 -12.16 -0.97 27.16
N SER A 449 -12.57 0.30 27.34
CA SER A 449 -13.81 0.68 28.03
C SER A 449 -14.78 1.53 27.22
N LYS A 450 -14.39 1.98 26.02
CA LYS A 450 -15.19 2.85 25.16
C LYS A 450 -15.01 2.40 23.70
N PRO A 451 -16.02 2.59 22.82
CA PRO A 451 -15.89 2.29 21.39
C PRO A 451 -15.04 3.35 20.67
N LEU A 452 -13.83 3.60 21.16
CA LEU A 452 -12.87 4.57 20.66
C LEU A 452 -11.67 3.82 20.11
N LYS A 453 -11.27 4.13 18.87
CA LYS A 453 -10.09 3.54 18.23
C LYS A 453 -8.93 4.53 18.22
N ILE A 454 -7.72 4.01 18.25
CA ILE A 454 -6.47 4.77 18.19
C ILE A 454 -5.73 4.32 16.92
N GLY A 455 -5.42 5.27 16.04
CA GLY A 455 -4.75 5.00 14.76
C GLY A 455 -3.52 5.87 14.56
N SER A 456 -2.62 5.46 13.66
CA SER A 456 -1.45 6.26 13.29
C SER A 456 -0.99 5.96 11.87
N ARG A 457 -0.83 7.00 11.05
CA ARG A 457 -0.12 6.88 9.76
C ARG A 457 1.37 6.62 9.96
N GLY A 458 1.97 7.18 11.01
CA GLY A 458 3.40 7.05 11.30
C GLY A 458 3.80 5.62 11.63
N VAL A 459 3.04 4.94 12.49
CA VAL A 459 3.28 3.52 12.83
C VAL A 459 3.14 2.63 11.61
N VAL A 460 2.04 2.77 10.85
CA VAL A 460 1.81 1.94 9.66
C VAL A 460 2.91 2.16 8.63
N THR A 461 3.31 3.41 8.41
CA THR A 461 4.39 3.74 7.46
C THR A 461 5.73 3.16 7.92
N ALA A 462 6.08 3.28 9.20
CA ALA A 462 7.31 2.71 9.74
C ALA A 462 7.35 1.18 9.60
N MET A 463 6.24 0.51 9.92
CA MET A 463 6.12 -0.95 9.83
C MET A 463 6.11 -1.44 8.38
N ALA A 464 5.36 -0.79 7.49
CA ALA A 464 5.34 -1.09 6.06
C ALA A 464 6.72 -0.92 5.42
N MET A 465 7.41 0.19 5.71
CA MET A 465 8.78 0.42 5.25
C MET A 465 9.74 -0.67 5.72
N ASN A 466 9.67 -1.07 6.99
CA ASN A 466 10.53 -2.13 7.53
C ASN A 466 10.23 -3.50 6.91
N ALA A 467 8.95 -3.83 6.72
CA ALA A 467 8.50 -5.04 6.07
C ALA A 467 9.03 -5.16 4.63
N ILE A 468 8.89 -4.09 3.83
CA ILE A 468 9.39 -4.03 2.45
C ILE A 468 10.91 -4.14 2.44
N ARG A 469 11.61 -3.34 3.25
CA ARG A 469 13.08 -3.33 3.31
C ARG A 469 13.64 -4.72 3.65
N ARG A 470 13.04 -5.41 4.62
CA ARG A 470 13.45 -6.77 5.00
C ARG A 470 13.11 -7.83 3.94
N ALA A 471 12.11 -7.58 3.09
CA ALA A 471 11.76 -8.50 1.99
C ALA A 471 12.73 -8.39 0.81
N GLN A 472 13.44 -7.27 0.74
CA GLN A 472 14.46 -6.97 -0.27
C GLN A 472 15.87 -7.42 0.16
N ALA A 473 16.10 -7.61 1.46
CA ALA A 473 17.35 -8.13 2.02
C ALA A 473 17.40 -9.67 1.86
#